data_AF-A0A6L3CCB9-F1
#
_entry.id   AF-A0A6L3CCB9-F1
#
_cell.length_a   1.000
_cell.length_b   1.000
_cell.length_c   1.000
_cell.angle_alpha   90.00
_cell.angle_beta   90.00
_cell.angle_gamma   90.00
#
_symmetry.space_group_name_H-M   'P 1'
#
loop_
_entity.id
_entity.type
_entity.pdbx_description
1 polymer ?
#
loop_
_entity_poly.entity_id
_entity_poly.type
_entity_poly.pdbx_seq_one_letter_code
_entity_poly.pdbx_strand_id
1 'polypeptide(L)' 'MAVGVGSGVEVGTGVTVGVGSGVEVGTGVAVGVGSGVEVGTGVAVGVGSGVEVGTGVAVGVGSGVEVGTGVAVGVGS' A
#
# COMPACT_ATOMS: atom_id res chain seq x y z
N MET A 1 -9.81 -9.74 -1.84
CA MET A 1 -10.94 -9.48 -0.93
C MET A 1 -10.73 -8.07 -0.41
N ALA A 2 -11.59 -7.17 -0.86
CA ALA A 2 -11.55 -5.76 -0.53
C ALA A 2 -12.40 -5.45 0.69
N VAL A 3 -11.82 -4.76 1.67
CA VAL A 3 -12.56 -4.23 2.83
C VAL A 3 -12.12 -2.81 3.08
N GLY A 4 -12.93 -1.82 2.71
CA GLY A 4 -12.51 -0.43 2.89
C GLY A 4 -13.63 0.59 2.83
N VAL A 5 -13.30 1.80 3.28
CA VAL A 5 -14.17 2.98 3.22
C VAL A 5 -13.45 4.06 2.41
N GLY A 6 -13.97 4.34 1.22
CA GLY A 6 -13.41 5.33 0.31
C GLY A 6 -13.45 4.89 -1.15
N SER A 7 -12.59 5.46 -1.98
CA SER A 7 -12.55 5.20 -3.42
C SER A 7 -11.27 4.42 -3.77
N GLY A 8 -11.39 3.15 -4.11
CA GLY A 8 -10.24 2.28 -4.39
C GLY A 8 -10.34 1.59 -5.74
N VAL A 9 -9.18 1.35 -6.36
CA VAL A 9 -9.05 0.43 -7.51
C VAL A 9 -8.09 -0.67 -7.11
N GLU A 10 -8.53 -1.92 -7.22
CA GLU A 10 -7.70 -3.10 -6.93
C GLU A 10 -7.50 -3.92 -8.19
N VAL A 11 -6.24 -4.20 -8.50
CA VAL A 11 -5.84 -5.00 -9.65
C VAL A 11 -4.91 -6.12 -9.20
N GLY A 12 -5.45 -7.33 -9.05
CA GLY A 12 -4.66 -8.52 -8.77
C GLY A 12 -5.35 -9.48 -7.82
N THR A 13 -4.56 -10.26 -7.09
CA THR A 13 -5.08 -11.29 -6.18
C THR A 13 -4.49 -11.09 -4.79
N GLY A 14 -5.33 -10.69 -3.83
CA GLY A 14 -4.87 -10.35 -2.49
C GLY A 14 -5.98 -9.99 -1.52
N VAL A 15 -5.58 -9.56 -0.33
CA VAL A 15 -6.44 -8.96 0.71
C VAL A 15 -6.06 -7.51 0.85
N THR A 16 -7.04 -6.64 0.85
CA THR A 16 -6.84 -5.20 0.73
C THR A 16 -7.76 -4.55 1.75
N VAL A 17 -7.17 -3.76 2.64
CA VAL A 17 -7.89 -3.12 3.74
C VAL A 17 -7.53 -1.65 3.79
N GLY A 18 -8.48 -0.76 3.52
CA GLY A 18 -8.10 0.64 3.54
C GLY A 18 -9.18 1.67 3.76
N VAL A 19 -8.74 2.84 4.19
CA VAL A 19 -9.58 4.02 4.40
C VAL A 19 -9.00 5.18 3.61
N GLY A 20 -9.71 5.65 2.59
CA GLY A 20 -9.27 6.77 1.76
C GLY A 20 -9.32 6.50 0.26
N SER A 21 -8.39 7.06 -0.50
CA SER A 21 -8.38 6.97 -1.96
C SER A 21 -7.13 6.28 -2.47
N GLY A 22 -7.22 5.19 -3.23
CA GLY A 22 -5.99 4.52 -3.65
C GLY A 22 -6.10 3.54 -4.80
N VAL A 23 -4.93 3.14 -5.29
CA VAL A 23 -4.80 2.14 -6.34
C VAL A 23 -3.82 1.08 -5.87
N GLU A 24 -4.27 -0.18 -5.83
CA GLU A 24 -3.46 -1.30 -5.42
C GLU A 24 -3.31 -2.27 -6.60
N VAL A 25 -2.07 -2.61 -6.95
CA VAL A 25 -1.74 -3.47 -8.07
C VAL A 25 -0.79 -4.57 -7.63
N GLY A 26 -1.26 -5.82 -7.63
CA GLY A 26 -0.40 -6.98 -7.50
C GLY A 26 -0.95 -8.08 -6.60
N THR A 27 -0.07 -8.70 -5.82
CA THR A 27 -0.36 -9.97 -5.14
C THR A 27 0.02 -9.91 -3.67
N GLY A 28 -0.93 -10.08 -2.74
CA GLY A 28 -0.62 -10.17 -1.31
C GLY A 28 -1.58 -9.42 -0.41
N VAL A 29 -1.07 -8.75 0.62
CA VAL A 29 -1.88 -8.06 1.64
C VAL A 29 -1.53 -6.57 1.66
N ALA A 30 -2.50 -5.70 1.47
CA ALA A 30 -2.35 -4.25 1.55
C ALA A 30 -3.21 -3.70 2.69
N VAL A 31 -2.65 -2.81 3.51
CA VAL A 31 -3.37 -2.12 4.59
C VAL A 31 -3.04 -0.63 4.57
N GLY A 32 -3.95 0.20 4.07
CA GLY A 32 -3.69 1.61 3.80
C GLY A 32 -4.66 2.57 4.48
N VAL A 33 -4.19 3.65 5.10
CA VAL A 33 -5.05 4.78 5.49
C VAL A 33 -4.53 6.06 4.85
N GLY A 34 -5.28 6.64 3.91
CA GLY A 34 -4.94 7.90 3.24
C GLY A 34 -5.05 7.82 1.73
N SER A 35 -4.14 8.49 1.01
CA SER A 35 -4.18 8.56 -0.46
C SER A 35 -2.95 7.95 -1.10
N GLY A 36 -3.05 6.81 -1.78
CA GLY A 36 -1.81 6.18 -2.26
C GLY A 36 -1.93 5.20 -3.41
N VAL A 37 -0.77 4.83 -3.94
CA VAL A 37 -0.64 3.81 -4.98
C VAL A 37 0.33 2.75 -4.52
N GLU A 38 -0.13 1.52 -4.38
CA GLU A 38 0.71 0.38 -4.01
C GLU A 38 0.83 -0.56 -5.20
N VAL A 39 2.06 -0.90 -5.59
CA VAL A 39 2.34 -1.82 -6.70
C VAL A 39 3.35 -2.86 -6.27
N GLY A 40 2.95 -4.12 -6.14
CA GLY A 40 3.88 -5.10 -5.64
C GLY A 40 3.37 -6.49 -5.35
N THR A 41 4.29 -7.33 -4.91
CA THR A 41 3.97 -8.65 -4.39
C THR A 41 4.46 -8.75 -2.94
N GLY A 42 3.54 -8.93 -1.99
CA GLY A 42 3.89 -9.05 -0.57
C GLY A 42 2.91 -8.36 0.38
N VAL A 43 3.42 -7.80 1.47
CA VAL A 43 2.61 -7.13 2.50
C VAL A 43 2.96 -5.65 2.56
N ALA A 44 2.00 -4.76 2.36
CA ALA A 44 2.19 -3.31 2.49
C ALA A 44 1.28 -2.77 3.60
N VAL A 45 1.81 -1.87 4.42
CA VAL A 45 1.05 -1.17 5.47
C VAL A 45 1.40 0.32 5.45
N GLY A 46 0.52 1.13 4.88
CA GLY A 46 0.76 2.56 4.69
C GLY A 46 -0.23 3.43 5.47
N VAL A 47 0.24 4.52 6.09
CA VAL A 47 -0.64 5.59 6.59
C VAL A 47 -0.15 6.94 6.08
N GLY A 48 -0.88 7.58 5.18
CA GLY A 48 -0.53 8.89 4.65
C GLY A 48 -0.76 9.01 3.15
N SER A 49 0.07 9.78 2.46
CA SER A 49 -0.05 9.97 1.02
C SER A 49 1.19 9.53 0.27
N GLY A 50 1.15 8.42 -0.46
CA GLY A 50 2.39 7.90 -1.03
C GLY A 50 2.26 6.90 -2.15
N VAL A 51 3.40 6.53 -2.72
CA VAL A 51 3.51 5.49 -3.73
C VAL A 51 4.51 4.44 -3.27
N GLU A 52 4.06 3.21 -3.08
CA GLU A 52 4.91 2.09 -2.69
C GLU A 52 5.04 1.12 -3.86
N VAL A 53 6.26 0.81 -4.29
CA VAL A 53 6.51 -0.15 -5.36
C VAL A 53 7.53 -1.19 -4.92
N GLY A 54 7.17 -2.46 -4.83
CA GLY A 54 8.14 -3.43 -4.33
C GLY A 54 7.70 -4.87 -4.23
N THR A 55 8.65 -5.70 -3.81
CA THR A 55 8.41 -7.10 -3.48
C THR A 55 8.88 -7.36 -2.06
N GLY A 56 7.97 -7.75 -1.15
CA GLY A 56 8.32 -7.99 0.25
C GLY A 56 7.36 -7.33 1.23
N VAL A 57 7.90 -6.87 2.37
CA VAL A 57 7.09 -6.27 3.44
C VAL A 57 7.46 -4.79 3.59
N ALA A 58 6.51 -3.88 3.36
CA ALA A 58 6.69 -2.45 3.55
C ALA A 58 5.76 -1.93 4.65
N VAL A 59 6.27 -1.03 5.49
CA VAL A 59 5.47 -0.30 6.48
C VAL A 59 5.87 1.18 6.45
N GLY A 60 4.97 2.04 5.95
CA GLY A 60 5.21 3.47 5.77
C GLY A 60 4.21 4.34 6.52
N VAL A 61 4.66 5.43 7.14
CA VAL A 61 3.76 6.48 7.65
C VAL A 61 4.23 7.84 7.15
N GLY A 62 3.36 8.62 6.53
CA GLY A 62 3.67 9.97 6.05
C GLY A 62 3.49 10.13 4.54
N SER A 63 4.12 11.15 3.97
CA SER A 63 4.12 11.35 2.53
C SER A 63 5.43 10.88 1.90
N GLY A 64 5.38 10.08 0.84
CA GLY A 64 6.62 9.55 0.26
C GLY A 64 6.45 8.62 -0.94
N VAL A 65 7.59 8.25 -1.51
CA VAL A 65 7.69 7.21 -2.54
C VAL A 65 8.73 6.21 -2.08
N GLU A 66 8.33 4.95 -1.91
CA GLU A 66 9.22 3.87 -1.51
C GLU A 66 9.33 2.85 -2.65
N VAL A 67 10.56 2.49 -3.00
CA VAL A 67 10.82 1.44 -3.98
C VAL A 67 11.85 0.47 -3.40
N GLY A 68 11.49 -0.81 -3.31
CA GLY A 68 12.38 -1.76 -2.64
C GLY A 68 12.02 -3.23 -2.85
N THR A 69 13.00 -4.07 -2.54
CA THR A 69 12.79 -5.51 -2.38
C THR A 69 13.26 -5.90 -0.98
N GLY A 70 12.47 -6.71 -0.28
CA GLY A 70 12.74 -7.10 1.10
C GLY A 70 11.84 -6.41 2.12
N VAL A 71 12.38 -6.13 3.31
CA VAL A 71 11.62 -5.53 4.42
C VAL A 71 12.06 -4.08 4.61
N ALA A 72 11.11 -3.15 4.51
CA ALA A 72 11.35 -1.72 4.70
C ALA A 72 10.36 -1.14 5.72
N VAL A 73 10.85 -0.20 6.55
CA VAL A 73 10.02 0.58 7.46
C VAL A 73 10.46 2.02 7.39
N GLY A 74 9.54 2.92 7.03
CA GLY A 74 9.82 4.34 6.79
C GLY A 74 8.81 5.26 7.47
N VAL A 75 9.28 6.46 7.86
CA VAL A 75 8.39 7.55 8.28
C VAL A 75 8.75 8.78 7.45
N GLY A 76 7.81 9.20 6.61
CA GLY A 76 7.88 10.41 5.81
C GLY A 76 7.36 11.64 6.56
N SER A 77 7.70 12.81 6.06
CA SER A 77 7.21 14.11 6.53
C SER A 77 5.81 14.44 6.00
#